data_AF-A0A0S8K3I3-F1
#
_entry.id   AF-A0A0S8K3I3-F1
#
_cell.length_a   1.000
_cell.length_b   1.000
_cell.length_c   1.000
_cell.angle_alpha   90.00
_cell.angle_beta   90.00
_cell.angle_gamma   90.00
#
_symmetry.space_group_name_H-M   'P 1'
#
loop_
_entity.id
_entity.type
_entity.pdbx_description
1 polymer ?
#
loop_
_entity_poly.entity_id
_entity_poly.type
_entity_poly.pdbx_seq_one_letter_code
_entity_poly.pdbx_strand_id
1 'polypeptide(L)'
;MEHTSIIKKGHPLIFLVPNSTTPEWARYKSFEETKNICLSYVRNTILKYRGRFNLWDVINEAHVQPDTEHGVEMILGLTKEQNVELSCAAVKTAREADPTCFRIVNNTGTWSDYYMGRKPSPWQQNVYDYLKMLEDAGCEYEAIGLQYYHSGRDLLEFERDLERFSHFKKPLHITELQIPSSSEDIPGNEWWGGGIGGSGFLWHGNEFTETIQADWVEYVYTILYSKPYVDAITWWDMADPAFVPHGGLVNEDLCPKESYYRLKTLLENWKCSV
;
A
#
# COMPACT_ATOMS: atom_id res chain seq x y z
N MET A 1 7.48 19.09 -14.37
CA MET A 1 7.76 18.62 -12.99
C MET A 1 9.24 18.75 -12.58
N GLU A 2 10.10 19.49 -13.28
CA GLU A 2 11.54 19.63 -12.93
C GLU A 2 11.83 20.78 -11.95
N HIS A 3 10.80 21.55 -11.55
CA HIS A 3 10.94 22.74 -10.68
C HIS A 3 10.17 22.63 -9.36
N THR A 4 9.77 21.44 -8.94
CA THR A 4 9.08 21.23 -7.65
C THR A 4 10.04 20.65 -6.61
N SER A 5 9.90 21.07 -5.36
CA SER A 5 10.59 20.48 -4.20
C SER A 5 9.92 19.17 -3.72
N ILE A 6 8.82 18.76 -4.36
CA ILE A 6 8.11 17.52 -4.02
C ILE A 6 8.96 16.31 -4.43
N ILE A 7 9.26 15.46 -3.45
CA ILE A 7 9.94 14.18 -3.67
C ILE A 7 9.00 13.23 -4.42
N LYS A 8 9.53 12.57 -5.45
CA LYS A 8 8.76 11.66 -6.30
C LYS A 8 9.00 10.23 -5.86
N LYS A 9 7.93 9.51 -5.55
CA LYS A 9 7.92 8.07 -5.31
C LYS A 9 7.56 7.35 -6.60
N GLY A 10 8.36 6.39 -7.03
CA GLY A 10 7.99 5.47 -8.09
C GLY A 10 7.18 4.31 -7.51
N HIS A 11 6.00 4.04 -8.07
CA HIS A 11 5.09 3.01 -7.59
C HIS A 11 4.47 2.22 -8.76
N PRO A 12 4.54 0.89 -8.74
CA PRO A 12 5.61 0.06 -8.18
C PRO A 12 6.53 -0.48 -9.29
N LEU A 13 7.69 -1.03 -8.91
CA LEU A 13 8.57 -1.70 -9.88
C LEU A 13 8.10 -3.13 -10.19
N ILE A 14 7.60 -3.86 -9.20
CA ILE A 14 7.04 -5.20 -9.39
C ILE A 14 5.70 -5.27 -8.67
N PHE A 15 4.66 -5.54 -9.43
CA PHE A 15 3.33 -5.85 -8.93
C PHE A 15 2.69 -6.86 -9.86
N LEU A 16 2.55 -8.10 -9.41
CA LEU A 16 2.19 -9.22 -10.26
C LEU A 16 0.71 -9.59 -10.11
N VAL A 17 -0.19 -8.74 -10.61
CA VAL A 17 -1.64 -8.99 -10.65
C VAL A 17 -2.12 -9.26 -12.08
N PRO A 18 -2.62 -10.45 -12.40
CA PRO A 18 -3.08 -10.78 -13.74
C PRO A 18 -4.40 -10.11 -14.05
N ASN A 19 -4.63 -9.95 -15.34
CA ASN A 19 -5.77 -9.19 -15.84
C ASN A 19 -5.79 -7.73 -15.32
N SER A 20 -4.68 -7.26 -14.72
CA SER A 20 -4.49 -5.90 -14.24
C SER A 20 -3.10 -5.40 -14.64
N THR A 21 -2.07 -5.65 -13.83
CA THR A 21 -0.72 -5.10 -14.01
C THR A 21 0.25 -6.03 -14.71
N THR A 22 0.05 -7.34 -14.61
CA THR A 22 0.92 -8.33 -15.25
C THR A 22 0.51 -8.52 -16.71
N PRO A 23 1.43 -8.29 -17.68
CA PRO A 23 1.14 -8.54 -19.08
C PRO A 23 0.78 -10.00 -19.36
N GLU A 24 -0.18 -10.22 -20.27
CA GLU A 24 -0.69 -11.56 -20.60
C GLU A 24 0.42 -12.54 -21.02
N TRP A 25 1.41 -12.09 -21.79
CA TRP A 25 2.52 -12.91 -22.25
C TRP A 25 3.43 -13.42 -21.11
N ALA A 26 3.41 -12.76 -19.95
CA ALA A 26 4.17 -13.19 -18.77
C ALA A 26 3.42 -14.27 -17.95
N ARG A 27 2.15 -14.55 -18.27
CA ARG A 27 1.28 -15.43 -17.46
C ARG A 27 1.78 -16.85 -17.29
N TYR A 28 2.41 -17.37 -18.34
CA TYR A 28 2.77 -18.77 -18.46
C TYR A 28 4.28 -19.00 -18.32
N LYS A 29 5.02 -18.01 -17.80
CA LYS A 29 6.47 -18.07 -17.63
C LYS A 29 6.84 -18.85 -16.38
N SER A 30 7.93 -19.62 -16.43
CA SER A 30 8.49 -20.24 -15.22
C SER A 30 8.90 -19.17 -14.20
N PHE A 31 9.10 -19.59 -12.94
CA PHE A 31 9.63 -18.68 -11.91
C PHE A 31 10.94 -18.03 -12.35
N GLU A 32 11.89 -18.80 -12.88
CA GLU A 32 13.19 -18.27 -13.32
C GLU A 32 13.05 -17.26 -14.47
N GLU A 33 12.21 -17.54 -15.46
CA GLU A 33 11.93 -16.57 -16.53
C GLU A 33 11.31 -15.28 -15.95
N THR A 34 10.30 -15.42 -15.10
CA THR A 34 9.59 -14.30 -14.48
C THR A 34 10.52 -13.44 -13.64
N LYS A 35 11.36 -14.09 -12.82
CA LYS A 35 12.39 -13.44 -12.01
C LYS A 35 13.36 -12.67 -12.90
N ASN A 36 13.90 -13.29 -13.94
CA ASN A 36 14.83 -12.62 -14.86
C ASN A 36 14.21 -11.40 -15.56
N ILE A 37 12.94 -11.50 -15.98
CA ILE A 37 12.17 -10.39 -16.55
C ILE A 37 12.03 -9.25 -15.53
N CYS A 38 11.56 -9.57 -14.33
CA CYS A 38 11.33 -8.59 -13.26
C CYS A 38 12.62 -7.86 -12.88
N LEU A 39 13.72 -8.60 -12.66
CA LEU A 39 15.01 -8.00 -12.29
C LEU A 39 15.58 -7.13 -13.42
N SER A 40 15.40 -7.54 -14.67
CA SER A 40 15.78 -6.72 -15.83
C SER A 40 14.97 -5.43 -15.88
N TYR A 41 13.66 -5.51 -15.64
CA TYR A 41 12.79 -4.34 -15.56
C TYR A 41 13.18 -3.38 -14.43
N VAL A 42 13.39 -3.90 -13.21
CA VAL A 42 13.85 -3.12 -12.05
C VAL A 42 15.12 -2.35 -12.39
N ARG A 43 16.15 -3.06 -12.89
CA ARG A 43 17.44 -2.45 -13.24
C ARG A 43 17.28 -1.36 -14.30
N ASN A 44 16.59 -1.65 -15.40
CA ASN A 44 16.45 -0.72 -16.51
C ASN A 44 15.62 0.52 -16.13
N THR A 45 14.56 0.34 -15.35
CA THR A 45 13.69 1.44 -14.90
C THR A 45 14.45 2.36 -13.95
N ILE A 46 15.14 1.82 -12.94
CA ILE A 46 15.94 2.64 -12.03
C ILE A 46 17.04 3.39 -12.77
N LEU A 47 17.80 2.73 -13.66
CA LEU A 47 18.84 3.40 -14.45
C LEU A 47 18.27 4.54 -15.32
N LYS A 48 17.10 4.33 -15.93
CA LYS A 48 16.43 5.34 -16.78
C LYS A 48 15.92 6.55 -16.00
N TYR A 49 15.51 6.36 -14.75
CA TYR A 49 14.92 7.40 -13.92
C TYR A 49 15.83 7.91 -12.80
N ARG A 50 17.07 7.42 -12.74
CA ARG A 50 18.10 7.85 -11.80
C ARG A 50 18.27 9.37 -11.82
N GLY A 51 18.35 9.96 -10.63
CA GLY A 51 18.42 11.42 -10.45
C GLY A 51 17.09 12.15 -10.58
N ARG A 52 16.02 11.48 -11.02
CA ARG A 52 14.65 12.02 -11.03
C ARG A 52 13.74 11.36 -9.99
N PHE A 53 13.98 10.07 -9.72
CA PHE A 53 13.26 9.27 -8.75
C PHE A 53 14.27 8.52 -7.89
N ASN A 54 14.24 8.76 -6.58
CA ASN A 54 15.14 8.13 -5.63
C ASN A 54 14.38 7.28 -4.60
N LEU A 55 13.05 7.35 -4.57
CA LEU A 55 12.19 6.61 -3.66
C LEU A 55 11.32 5.65 -4.48
N TRP A 56 11.31 4.35 -4.14
CA TRP A 56 10.63 3.33 -4.92
C TRP A 56 9.90 2.32 -4.04
N ASP A 57 8.62 2.07 -4.36
CA ASP A 57 7.97 0.82 -3.99
C ASP A 57 8.51 -0.27 -4.93
N VAL A 58 9.51 -1.02 -4.45
CA VAL A 58 10.23 -2.00 -5.29
C VAL A 58 9.36 -3.22 -5.55
N ILE A 59 8.64 -3.66 -4.52
CA ILE A 59 7.70 -4.78 -4.55
C ILE A 59 6.39 -4.28 -3.98
N ASN A 60 5.29 -4.58 -4.66
CA ASN A 60 3.93 -4.33 -4.19
C ASN A 60 3.19 -5.65 -3.98
N GLU A 61 2.65 -5.83 -2.77
CA GLU A 61 1.63 -6.85 -2.46
C GLU A 61 2.00 -8.31 -2.80
N ALA A 62 3.30 -8.65 -2.78
CA ALA A 62 3.76 -10.01 -3.12
C ALA A 62 3.22 -11.11 -2.19
N HIS A 63 2.73 -10.74 -1.00
CA HIS A 63 2.10 -11.66 -0.05
C HIS A 63 0.65 -12.00 -0.40
N VAL A 64 0.00 -11.23 -1.26
CA VAL A 64 -1.38 -11.49 -1.71
C VAL A 64 -1.35 -12.65 -2.72
N GLN A 65 -1.47 -13.87 -2.20
CA GLN A 65 -1.50 -15.10 -3.00
C GLN A 65 -2.93 -15.47 -3.42
N PRO A 66 -3.13 -16.08 -4.60
CA PRO A 66 -4.45 -16.35 -5.13
C PRO A 66 -5.29 -17.26 -4.24
N ASP A 67 -6.60 -17.01 -4.24
CA ASP A 67 -7.61 -17.86 -3.63
C ASP A 67 -7.85 -19.10 -4.50
N THR A 68 -7.74 -20.27 -3.89
CA THR A 68 -7.92 -21.56 -4.58
C THR A 68 -9.38 -21.90 -4.89
N GLU A 69 -10.37 -21.29 -4.22
CA GLU A 69 -11.80 -21.63 -4.40
C GLU A 69 -12.48 -20.82 -5.51
N HIS A 70 -11.99 -19.62 -5.85
CA HIS A 70 -12.73 -18.66 -6.70
C HIS A 70 -12.15 -18.43 -8.11
N GLY A 71 -11.21 -19.26 -8.57
CA GLY A 71 -10.72 -19.20 -9.96
C GLY A 71 -10.06 -17.88 -10.35
N VAL A 72 -9.60 -17.09 -9.37
CA VAL A 72 -8.88 -15.84 -9.63
C VAL A 72 -7.49 -16.22 -10.10
N GLU A 73 -7.29 -16.13 -11.41
CA GLU A 73 -6.00 -16.23 -12.08
C GLU A 73 -5.08 -15.11 -11.56
N MET A 74 -4.39 -15.39 -10.44
CA MET A 74 -2.99 -15.12 -10.07
C MET A 74 -1.94 -15.66 -11.06
N ILE A 75 -1.01 -14.87 -11.61
CA ILE A 75 0.04 -15.35 -12.50
C ILE A 75 1.07 -15.90 -11.56
N LEU A 76 1.18 -17.22 -11.64
CA LEU A 76 2.14 -18.08 -10.98
C LEU A 76 1.81 -18.27 -9.51
N GLY A 77 1.45 -19.51 -9.16
CA GLY A 77 1.52 -20.02 -7.79
C GLY A 77 2.97 -20.02 -7.31
N LEU A 78 3.57 -18.84 -7.22
CA LEU A 78 4.83 -18.63 -6.55
C LEU A 78 4.63 -19.08 -5.13
N THR A 79 5.49 -19.99 -4.70
CA THR A 79 5.49 -20.36 -3.28
C THR A 79 5.88 -19.14 -2.45
N LYS A 80 5.56 -19.16 -1.16
CA LYS A 80 6.02 -18.13 -0.22
C LYS A 80 7.53 -17.90 -0.30
N GLU A 81 8.32 -18.95 -0.50
CA GLU A 81 9.78 -18.87 -0.68
C GLU A 81 10.16 -18.16 -1.98
N GLN A 82 9.47 -18.45 -3.09
CA GLN A 82 9.71 -17.79 -4.37
C GLN A 82 9.35 -16.30 -4.33
N ASN A 83 8.27 -15.93 -3.63
CA ASN A 83 7.93 -14.53 -3.40
C ASN A 83 9.03 -13.80 -2.61
N VAL A 84 9.54 -14.42 -1.55
CA VAL A 84 10.65 -13.88 -0.75
C VAL A 84 11.91 -13.76 -1.60
N GLU A 85 12.26 -14.80 -2.35
CA GLU A 85 13.43 -14.82 -3.23
C GLU A 85 13.37 -13.70 -4.29
N LEU A 86 12.24 -13.54 -4.98
CA LEU A 86 12.04 -12.49 -5.96
C LEU A 86 12.15 -11.10 -5.31
N SER A 87 11.56 -10.93 -4.14
CA SER A 87 11.56 -9.67 -3.40
C SER A 87 12.97 -9.26 -2.98
N CYS A 88 13.72 -10.17 -2.37
CA CYS A 88 15.12 -9.96 -2.00
C CYS A 88 15.98 -9.63 -3.22
N ALA A 89 15.82 -10.38 -4.31
CA ALA A 89 16.57 -10.16 -5.53
C ALA A 89 16.24 -8.80 -6.17
N ALA A 90 14.98 -8.36 -6.13
CA ALA A 90 14.56 -7.07 -6.67
C ALA A 90 15.12 -5.89 -5.87
N VAL A 91 15.01 -5.94 -4.55
CA VAL A 91 15.56 -4.92 -3.63
C VAL A 91 17.08 -4.81 -3.77
N LYS A 92 17.77 -5.95 -3.91
CA LYS A 92 19.22 -5.98 -4.18
C LYS A 92 19.54 -5.35 -5.54
N THR A 93 18.83 -5.77 -6.59
CA THR A 93 19.01 -5.25 -7.96
C THR A 93 18.76 -3.74 -8.02
N ALA A 94 17.78 -3.23 -7.26
CA ALA A 94 17.51 -1.81 -7.17
C ALA A 94 18.71 -1.02 -6.63
N ARG A 95 19.33 -1.50 -5.55
CA ARG A 95 20.53 -0.87 -4.96
C ARG A 95 21.77 -0.97 -5.84
N GLU A 96 21.93 -2.08 -6.55
CA GLU A 96 23.01 -2.22 -7.54
C GLU A 96 22.85 -1.21 -8.69
N ALA A 97 21.61 -0.98 -9.14
CA ALA A 97 21.31 -0.03 -10.21
C ALA A 97 21.46 1.44 -9.77
N ASP A 98 21.06 1.77 -8.55
CA ASP A 98 21.30 3.06 -7.93
C ASP A 98 21.61 2.91 -6.43
N PRO A 99 22.88 3.08 -6.02
CA PRO A 99 23.28 3.02 -4.62
C PRO A 99 22.64 4.07 -3.72
N THR A 100 21.89 5.03 -4.26
CA THR A 100 21.17 6.06 -3.49
C THR A 100 19.67 5.83 -3.41
N CYS A 101 19.13 4.79 -4.07
CA CYS A 101 17.70 4.53 -4.03
C CYS A 101 17.24 4.08 -2.63
N PHE A 102 16.10 4.62 -2.21
CA PHE A 102 15.36 4.24 -1.03
C PHE A 102 14.27 3.26 -1.45
N ARG A 103 14.30 2.06 -0.88
CA ARG A 103 13.52 0.90 -1.32
C ARG A 103 12.49 0.57 -0.27
N ILE A 104 11.23 0.61 -0.69
CA ILE A 104 10.06 0.26 0.11
C ILE A 104 9.55 -1.10 -0.36
N VAL A 105 9.18 -1.95 0.59
CA VAL A 105 8.33 -3.12 0.35
C VAL A 105 6.91 -2.73 0.74
N ASN A 106 6.02 -2.59 -0.25
CA ASN A 106 4.69 -2.02 -0.07
C ASN A 106 3.64 -3.13 0.08
N ASN A 107 2.77 -3.03 1.10
CA ASN A 107 1.88 -4.12 1.50
C ASN A 107 0.46 -3.63 1.76
N THR A 108 -0.50 -4.34 1.19
CA THR A 108 -1.94 -4.20 1.46
C THR A 108 -2.45 -5.20 2.49
N GLY A 109 -3.73 -5.04 2.89
CA GLY A 109 -4.44 -6.03 3.69
C GLY A 109 -3.76 -6.31 5.03
N THR A 110 -3.36 -5.25 5.73
CA THR A 110 -2.50 -5.32 6.92
C THR A 110 -3.10 -6.18 8.05
N TRP A 111 -4.42 -6.13 8.21
CA TRP A 111 -5.19 -6.99 9.14
C TRP A 111 -5.34 -8.45 8.69
N SER A 112 -4.88 -8.78 7.48
CA SER A 112 -4.91 -10.15 6.93
C SER A 112 -6.32 -10.74 6.77
N ASP A 113 -7.35 -9.90 6.64
CA ASP A 113 -8.74 -10.35 6.43
C ASP A 113 -8.89 -11.16 5.13
N TYR A 114 -8.16 -10.79 4.08
CA TYR A 114 -8.16 -11.47 2.78
C TYR A 114 -7.63 -12.89 2.91
N TYR A 115 -6.74 -13.11 3.88
CA TYR A 115 -6.13 -14.38 4.19
C TYR A 115 -7.04 -15.19 5.12
N MET A 116 -7.45 -14.61 6.25
CA MET A 116 -8.25 -15.30 7.28
C MET A 116 -9.66 -15.65 6.81
N GLY A 117 -10.27 -14.82 5.97
CA GLY A 117 -11.62 -15.03 5.45
C GLY A 117 -11.73 -16.12 4.38
N ARG A 118 -10.60 -16.68 3.91
CA ARG A 118 -10.55 -17.55 2.71
C ARG A 118 -9.96 -18.94 2.93
N LYS A 119 -9.94 -19.44 4.19
CA LYS A 119 -9.38 -20.76 4.57
C LYS A 119 -8.02 -21.00 3.90
N PRO A 120 -7.01 -20.21 4.26
CA PRO A 120 -5.79 -20.15 3.49
C PRO A 120 -5.07 -21.51 3.50
N SER A 121 -4.54 -21.89 2.35
CA SER A 121 -3.73 -23.10 2.20
C SER A 121 -2.36 -22.92 2.86
N PRO A 122 -1.68 -24.00 3.31
CA PRO A 122 -0.39 -23.90 4.02
C PRO A 122 0.77 -23.21 3.26
N TRP A 123 0.64 -23.04 1.94
CA TRP A 123 1.60 -22.32 1.10
C TRP A 123 1.35 -20.81 1.02
N GLN A 124 0.15 -20.36 1.39
CA GLN A 124 -0.16 -18.95 1.49
C GLN A 124 0.46 -18.37 2.76
N GLN A 125 0.67 -17.05 2.74
CA GLN A 125 1.21 -16.32 3.88
C GLN A 125 0.43 -15.03 4.06
N ASN A 126 0.26 -14.62 5.30
CA ASN A 126 -0.20 -13.26 5.58
C ASN A 126 0.96 -12.25 5.43
N VAL A 127 0.64 -10.97 5.51
CA VAL A 127 1.62 -9.89 5.38
C VAL A 127 2.74 -9.95 6.43
N TYR A 128 2.41 -10.33 7.67
CA TYR A 128 3.37 -10.37 8.77
C TYR A 128 4.38 -11.50 8.54
N ASP A 129 3.90 -12.68 8.16
CA ASP A 129 4.73 -13.83 7.83
C ASP A 129 5.65 -13.52 6.64
N TYR A 130 5.14 -12.86 5.60
CA TYR A 130 5.96 -12.42 4.47
C TYR A 130 7.10 -11.48 4.90
N LEU A 131 6.79 -10.43 5.66
CA LEU A 131 7.80 -9.51 6.17
C LEU A 131 8.81 -10.20 7.09
N LYS A 132 8.36 -11.16 7.91
CA LYS A 132 9.22 -11.98 8.75
C LYS A 132 10.15 -12.87 7.93
N MET A 133 9.65 -13.49 6.87
CA MET A 133 10.48 -14.28 5.96
C MET A 133 11.49 -13.40 5.19
N LEU A 134 11.14 -12.15 4.84
CA LEU A 134 12.11 -11.20 4.28
C LEU A 134 13.22 -10.86 5.29
N GLU A 135 12.87 -10.65 6.56
CA GLU A 135 13.84 -10.42 7.64
C GLU A 135 14.76 -11.64 7.82
N ASP A 136 14.19 -12.84 7.91
CA ASP A 136 14.94 -14.09 8.09
C ASP A 136 15.84 -14.41 6.88
N ALA A 137 15.44 -13.99 5.67
CA ALA A 137 16.24 -14.09 4.45
C ALA A 137 17.31 -12.99 4.31
N GLY A 138 17.39 -12.04 5.25
CA GLY A 138 18.34 -10.93 5.21
C GLY A 138 18.05 -9.91 4.10
N CYS A 139 16.78 -9.69 3.74
CA CYS A 139 16.39 -8.70 2.74
C CYS A 139 16.67 -7.26 3.21
N GLU A 140 17.57 -6.56 2.53
CA GLU A 140 17.98 -5.20 2.90
C GLU A 140 17.16 -4.12 2.18
N TYR A 141 16.04 -3.71 2.76
CA TYR A 141 15.21 -2.58 2.32
C TYR A 141 15.05 -1.53 3.42
N GLU A 142 14.69 -0.30 3.05
CA GLU A 142 14.73 0.86 3.95
C GLU A 142 13.45 1.01 4.78
N ALA A 143 12.26 0.85 4.19
CA ALA A 143 10.99 1.03 4.90
C ALA A 143 9.93 -0.01 4.52
N ILE A 144 8.98 -0.22 5.43
CA ILE A 144 7.77 -1.01 5.19
C ILE A 144 6.68 -0.04 4.75
N GLY A 145 6.13 -0.25 3.55
CA GLY A 145 4.95 0.44 3.07
C GLY A 145 3.70 -0.28 3.54
N LEU A 146 2.76 0.45 4.12
CA LEU A 146 1.47 -0.05 4.58
C LEU A 146 0.33 0.73 3.90
N GLN A 147 -0.52 0.00 3.20
CA GLN A 147 -1.75 0.52 2.60
C GLN A 147 -2.91 0.34 3.58
N TYR A 148 -3.56 1.45 3.91
CA TYR A 148 -4.72 1.53 4.78
C TYR A 148 -5.91 2.09 4.01
N TYR A 149 -6.57 1.19 3.31
CA TYR A 149 -7.95 1.38 2.89
C TYR A 149 -8.85 1.00 4.05
N HIS A 150 -9.68 1.94 4.50
CA HIS A 150 -10.58 1.71 5.63
C HIS A 150 -11.36 0.39 5.48
N SER A 151 -11.60 -0.31 6.58
CA SER A 151 -12.22 -1.65 6.58
C SER A 151 -13.08 -1.90 7.82
N GLY A 152 -13.76 -0.86 8.31
CA GLY A 152 -14.62 -0.94 9.50
C GLY A 152 -13.89 -1.10 10.83
N ARG A 153 -12.57 -0.89 10.85
CA ARG A 153 -11.74 -0.99 12.04
C ARG A 153 -11.82 0.29 12.86
N ASP A 154 -11.89 0.14 14.18
CA ASP A 154 -11.81 1.29 15.09
C ASP A 154 -10.37 1.81 15.20
N LEU A 155 -10.21 2.94 15.89
CA LEU A 155 -8.91 3.60 16.03
C LEU A 155 -7.93 2.81 16.92
N LEU A 156 -8.44 2.03 17.88
CA LEU A 156 -7.60 1.19 18.74
C LEU A 156 -7.00 0.05 17.90
N GLU A 157 -7.80 -0.60 17.07
CA GLU A 157 -7.31 -1.66 16.20
C GLU A 157 -6.39 -1.13 15.10
N PHE A 158 -6.63 0.08 14.59
CA PHE A 158 -5.68 0.76 13.71
C PHE A 158 -4.32 1.00 14.39
N GLU A 159 -4.31 1.54 15.61
CA GLU A 159 -3.08 1.74 16.38
C GLU A 159 -2.35 0.41 16.65
N ARG A 160 -3.08 -0.63 17.07
CA ARG A 160 -2.51 -1.96 17.33
C ARG A 160 -1.91 -2.59 16.09
N ASP A 161 -2.51 -2.36 14.93
CA ASP A 161 -1.99 -2.84 13.65
C ASP A 161 -0.67 -2.15 13.29
N LEU A 162 -0.57 -0.82 13.47
CA LEU A 162 0.70 -0.09 13.31
C LEU A 162 1.80 -0.61 14.25
N GLU A 163 1.47 -0.82 15.52
CA GLU A 163 2.41 -1.36 16.51
C GLU A 163 2.93 -2.75 16.11
N ARG A 164 2.07 -3.59 15.51
CA ARG A 164 2.46 -4.91 15.00
C ARG A 164 3.61 -4.83 14.00
N PHE A 165 3.56 -3.88 13.06
CA PHE A 165 4.63 -3.73 12.06
C PHE A 165 5.85 -2.98 12.58
N SER A 166 5.72 -2.21 13.67
CA SER A 166 6.87 -1.57 14.32
C SER A 166 7.91 -2.59 14.85
N HIS A 167 7.51 -3.84 15.09
CA HIS A 167 8.39 -4.93 15.54
C HIS A 167 9.58 -5.20 14.61
N PHE A 168 9.42 -4.93 13.30
CA PHE A 168 10.48 -5.12 12.30
C PHE A 168 11.57 -4.03 12.39
N LYS A 169 11.40 -3.02 13.25
CA LYS A 169 12.38 -1.94 13.51
C LYS A 169 12.84 -1.22 12.24
N LYS A 170 11.95 -1.13 11.26
CA LYS A 170 12.09 -0.32 10.06
C LYS A 170 11.08 0.83 10.11
N PRO A 171 11.40 2.00 9.57
CA PRO A 171 10.41 3.04 9.35
C PRO A 171 9.17 2.51 8.61
N LEU A 172 8.01 2.98 9.05
CA LEU A 172 6.74 2.74 8.38
C LEU A 172 6.42 3.94 7.48
N HIS A 173 6.10 3.63 6.23
CA HIS A 173 5.50 4.59 5.31
C HIS A 173 4.03 4.19 5.17
N ILE A 174 3.12 5.07 5.57
CA ILE A 174 1.71 4.94 5.20
C ILE A 174 1.61 5.38 3.76
N THR A 175 1.62 4.42 2.86
CA THR A 175 1.84 4.64 1.42
C THR A 175 0.56 4.96 0.67
N GLU A 176 -0.58 4.50 1.20
CA GLU A 176 -1.91 4.63 0.61
C GLU A 176 -2.90 4.69 1.77
N LEU A 177 -3.59 5.82 1.94
CA LEU A 177 -4.55 6.03 3.03
C LEU A 177 -5.83 6.61 2.43
N GLN A 178 -6.97 5.94 2.63
CA GLN A 178 -8.28 6.44 2.18
C GLN A 178 -9.44 5.90 3.03
N ILE A 179 -10.49 6.72 3.15
CA ILE A 179 -11.80 6.36 3.70
C ILE A 179 -12.90 7.10 2.89
N PRO A 180 -14.10 6.50 2.68
CA PRO A 180 -15.18 7.14 1.93
C PRO A 180 -15.77 8.35 2.66
N SER A 181 -16.28 9.33 1.89
CA SER A 181 -17.15 10.40 2.41
C SER A 181 -18.64 10.20 2.14
N SER A 182 -19.02 9.11 1.48
CA SER A 182 -20.41 8.75 1.17
C SER A 182 -20.56 7.24 1.10
N SER A 183 -21.75 6.73 1.42
CA SER A 183 -22.14 5.33 1.29
C SER A 183 -22.81 5.02 -0.06
N GLU A 184 -22.87 5.99 -0.98
CA GLU A 184 -23.41 5.79 -2.31
C GLU A 184 -22.54 4.80 -3.11
N ASP A 185 -23.18 3.78 -3.68
CA ASP A 185 -22.51 2.84 -4.57
C ASP A 185 -22.21 3.51 -5.91
N ILE A 186 -20.94 3.49 -6.32
CA ILE A 186 -20.53 3.93 -7.65
C ILE A 186 -20.53 2.71 -8.59
N PRO A 187 -21.31 2.71 -9.69
CA PRO A 187 -21.37 1.59 -10.62
C PRO A 187 -19.97 1.20 -11.15
N GLY A 188 -19.61 -0.07 -10.95
CA GLY A 188 -18.33 -0.61 -11.41
C GLY A 188 -17.14 -0.34 -10.50
N ASN A 189 -17.34 0.30 -9.35
CA ASN A 189 -16.32 0.41 -8.30
C ASN A 189 -16.60 -0.64 -7.19
N GLU A 190 -15.56 -1.34 -6.76
CA GLU A 190 -15.63 -2.30 -5.67
C GLU A 190 -15.11 -1.67 -4.37
N TRP A 191 -15.84 -1.88 -3.27
CA TRP A 191 -15.41 -1.50 -1.94
C TRP A 191 -14.23 -2.36 -1.46
N TRP A 192 -13.03 -2.11 -1.99
CA TRP A 192 -11.80 -2.78 -1.56
C TRP A 192 -11.40 -2.35 -0.14
N GLY A 193 -10.88 -3.28 0.64
CA GLY A 193 -10.36 -3.05 1.99
C GLY A 193 -9.70 -4.30 2.57
N GLY A 194 -9.20 -5.17 1.70
CA GLY A 194 -8.57 -6.42 2.09
C GLY A 194 -9.49 -7.45 2.75
N GLY A 195 -10.82 -7.35 2.68
CA GLY A 195 -11.77 -8.30 3.28
C GLY A 195 -13.19 -8.17 2.69
N ILE A 196 -14.10 -9.11 2.99
CA ILE A 196 -15.50 -9.08 2.51
C ILE A 196 -16.14 -7.76 2.99
N GLY A 197 -16.60 -6.90 2.09
CA GLY A 197 -17.24 -5.60 2.43
C GLY A 197 -16.28 -4.40 2.49
N GLY A 198 -14.98 -4.64 2.68
CA GLY A 198 -13.89 -3.66 2.58
C GLY A 198 -14.23 -2.26 3.09
N SER A 199 -13.94 -1.23 2.29
CA SER A 199 -14.16 0.18 2.64
C SER A 199 -15.62 0.61 2.75
N GLY A 200 -16.57 -0.24 2.36
CA GLY A 200 -17.99 -0.02 2.60
C GLY A 200 -18.41 -0.25 4.05
N PHE A 201 -17.58 -0.89 4.88
CA PHE A 201 -17.88 -1.02 6.30
C PHE A 201 -17.72 0.29 7.04
N LEU A 202 -18.78 0.72 7.73
CA LEU A 202 -18.79 1.95 8.52
C LEU A 202 -17.76 1.88 9.66
N TRP A 203 -17.01 2.97 9.83
CA TRP A 203 -16.15 3.18 11.00
C TRP A 203 -16.95 3.57 12.24
N HIS A 204 -17.83 4.56 12.08
CA HIS A 204 -18.64 5.16 13.13
C HIS A 204 -19.97 5.59 12.53
N GLY A 205 -21.05 5.52 13.31
CA GLY A 205 -22.36 6.03 12.90
C GLY A 205 -23.12 5.04 12.02
N ASN A 206 -24.05 5.56 11.23
CA ASN A 206 -25.00 4.75 10.43
C ASN A 206 -24.79 4.89 8.91
N GLU A 207 -23.98 5.84 8.45
CA GLU A 207 -23.66 6.10 7.04
C GLU A 207 -22.33 6.86 6.97
N PHE A 208 -21.66 6.88 5.82
CA PHE A 208 -20.54 7.78 5.60
C PHE A 208 -21.03 9.18 5.23
N THR A 209 -20.34 10.18 5.77
CA THR A 209 -20.54 11.60 5.46
C THR A 209 -19.17 12.29 5.34
N GLU A 210 -19.13 13.49 4.76
CA GLU A 210 -17.92 14.31 4.77
C GLU A 210 -17.38 14.55 6.19
N THR A 211 -18.27 14.74 7.17
CA THR A 211 -17.88 14.91 8.58
C THR A 211 -17.24 13.65 9.15
N ILE A 212 -17.78 12.46 8.86
CA ILE A 212 -17.19 11.19 9.30
C ILE A 212 -15.82 10.98 8.65
N GLN A 213 -15.67 11.31 7.37
CA GLN A 213 -14.38 11.29 6.68
C GLN A 213 -13.39 12.25 7.37
N ALA A 214 -13.83 13.47 7.69
CA ALA A 214 -13.00 14.49 8.32
C ALA A 214 -12.54 14.10 9.73
N ASP A 215 -13.45 13.56 10.54
CA ASP A 215 -13.14 13.11 11.90
C ASP A 215 -12.17 11.91 11.87
N TRP A 216 -12.36 10.97 10.94
CA TRP A 216 -11.42 9.86 10.77
C TRP A 216 -10.03 10.36 10.37
N VAL A 217 -9.96 11.27 9.40
CA VAL A 217 -8.70 11.88 8.96
C VAL A 217 -7.99 12.57 10.11
N GLU A 218 -8.71 13.36 10.93
CA GLU A 218 -8.13 14.03 12.09
C GLU A 218 -7.52 13.02 13.09
N TYR A 219 -8.27 11.99 13.46
CA TYR A 219 -7.80 11.01 14.44
C TYR A 219 -6.68 10.12 13.91
N VAL A 220 -6.80 9.63 12.68
CA VAL A 220 -5.77 8.78 12.07
C VAL A 220 -4.47 9.56 11.87
N TYR A 221 -4.51 10.79 11.35
CA TYR A 221 -3.30 11.60 11.24
C TYR A 221 -2.71 11.92 12.61
N THR A 222 -3.54 12.17 13.64
CA THR A 222 -3.05 12.39 15.01
C THR A 222 -2.31 11.16 15.55
N ILE A 223 -2.87 9.96 15.35
CA ILE A 223 -2.21 8.71 15.72
C ILE A 223 -0.90 8.58 14.95
N LEU A 224 -0.91 8.71 13.63
CA LEU A 224 0.26 8.53 12.79
C LEU A 224 1.40 9.51 13.15
N TYR A 225 1.10 10.79 13.38
CA TYR A 225 2.09 11.78 13.80
C TYR A 225 2.62 11.56 15.23
N SER A 226 1.88 10.85 16.08
CA SER A 226 2.33 10.51 17.44
C SER A 226 3.36 9.37 17.47
N LYS A 227 3.52 8.61 16.37
CA LYS A 227 4.38 7.43 16.33
C LYS A 227 5.75 7.77 15.70
N PRO A 228 6.87 7.71 16.45
CA PRO A 228 8.19 8.11 15.95
C PRO A 228 8.77 7.16 14.90
N TYR A 229 8.13 6.01 14.66
CA TYR A 229 8.51 5.05 13.63
C TYR A 229 7.70 5.21 12.33
N VAL A 230 6.85 6.24 12.22
CA VAL A 230 6.12 6.59 11.00
C VAL A 230 6.81 7.78 10.32
N ASP A 231 7.45 7.55 9.17
CA ASP A 231 8.27 8.57 8.50
C ASP A 231 7.51 9.30 7.37
N ALA A 232 6.47 8.68 6.81
CA ALA A 232 5.73 9.24 5.70
C ALA A 232 4.26 8.83 5.73
N ILE A 233 3.39 9.73 5.27
CA ILE A 233 1.95 9.50 5.09
C ILE A 233 1.56 10.02 3.70
N THR A 234 0.91 9.18 2.91
CA THR A 234 0.44 9.49 1.55
C THR A 234 -1.04 9.14 1.44
N TRP A 235 -1.85 10.15 1.13
CA TRP A 235 -3.23 9.95 0.70
C TRP A 235 -3.24 9.51 -0.77
N TRP A 236 -4.04 8.51 -1.11
CA TRP A 236 -3.88 7.82 -2.40
C TRP A 236 -4.33 8.66 -3.61
N ASP A 237 -5.60 9.08 -3.62
CA ASP A 237 -6.15 9.99 -4.63
C ASP A 237 -6.60 11.30 -4.00
N MET A 238 -6.09 12.43 -4.53
CA MET A 238 -6.46 13.75 -4.02
C MET A 238 -7.92 14.10 -4.31
N ALA A 239 -8.42 13.76 -5.49
CA ALA A 239 -9.73 14.15 -6.01
C ALA A 239 -10.59 12.93 -6.34
N ASP A 240 -11.90 13.08 -6.23
CA ASP A 240 -12.83 12.11 -6.82
C ASP A 240 -12.87 12.24 -8.37
N PRO A 241 -13.20 11.15 -9.11
CA PRO A 241 -13.35 9.79 -8.62
C PRO A 241 -11.99 9.21 -8.14
N ALA A 242 -12.03 8.58 -6.98
CA ALA A 242 -10.88 7.97 -6.31
C ALA A 242 -10.95 6.43 -6.36
N PHE A 243 -9.86 5.75 -5.97
CA PHE A 243 -9.81 4.30 -5.84
C PHE A 243 -10.88 3.80 -4.85
N VAL A 244 -10.86 4.29 -3.61
CA VAL A 244 -11.99 4.15 -2.68
C VAL A 244 -13.11 5.11 -3.15
N PRO A 245 -14.36 4.63 -3.35
CA PRO A 245 -15.47 5.51 -3.73
C PRO A 245 -15.61 6.70 -2.79
N HIS A 246 -15.74 7.90 -3.36
CA HIS A 246 -15.81 9.15 -2.61
C HIS A 246 -14.61 9.38 -1.64
N GLY A 247 -13.47 8.74 -1.92
CA GLY A 247 -12.27 8.76 -1.10
C GLY A 247 -11.33 9.95 -1.36
N GLY A 248 -11.65 10.84 -2.29
CA GLY A 248 -10.90 12.07 -2.50
C GLY A 248 -11.00 13.01 -1.29
N LEU A 249 -9.98 13.86 -1.09
CA LEU A 249 -10.05 15.03 -0.19
C LEU A 249 -10.76 16.21 -0.86
N VAL A 250 -10.89 16.18 -2.18
CA VAL A 250 -11.69 17.12 -2.97
C VAL A 250 -12.67 16.35 -3.87
N ASN A 251 -13.79 16.98 -4.18
CA ASN A 251 -14.78 16.45 -5.12
C ASN A 251 -14.27 16.48 -6.56
N GLU A 252 -15.03 15.88 -7.50
CA GLU A 252 -14.68 15.83 -8.93
C GLU A 252 -14.56 17.22 -9.58
N ASP A 253 -15.34 18.19 -9.09
CA ASP A 253 -15.26 19.60 -9.47
C ASP A 253 -14.12 20.38 -8.77
N LEU A 254 -13.26 19.66 -8.04
CA LEU A 254 -12.15 20.17 -7.24
C LEU A 254 -12.56 21.04 -6.05
N CYS A 255 -13.84 21.04 -5.67
CA CYS A 255 -14.28 21.66 -4.43
C CYS A 255 -13.74 20.87 -3.22
N PRO A 256 -13.03 21.50 -2.26
CA PRO A 256 -12.51 20.78 -1.12
C PRO A 256 -13.60 20.28 -0.18
N LYS A 257 -13.46 19.05 0.30
CA LYS A 257 -14.33 18.44 1.31
C LYS A 257 -13.96 18.91 2.72
N GLU A 258 -14.81 18.62 3.70
CA GLU A 258 -14.52 18.90 5.12
C GLU A 258 -13.16 18.31 5.57
N SER A 259 -12.82 17.11 5.09
CA SER A 259 -11.56 16.41 5.40
C SER A 259 -10.32 17.18 4.95
N TYR A 260 -10.38 17.86 3.80
CA TYR A 260 -9.29 18.73 3.32
C TYR A 260 -9.01 19.86 4.31
N TYR A 261 -10.06 20.58 4.72
CA TYR A 261 -9.91 21.71 5.64
C TYR A 261 -9.45 21.26 7.02
N ARG A 262 -9.95 20.10 7.50
CA ARG A 262 -9.54 19.53 8.78
C ARG A 262 -8.07 19.15 8.80
N LEU A 263 -7.61 18.41 7.78
CA LEU A 263 -6.21 18.04 7.64
C LEU A 263 -5.30 19.26 7.52
N LYS A 264 -5.68 20.25 6.70
CA LYS A 264 -4.92 21.50 6.56
C LYS A 264 -4.75 22.20 7.92
N THR A 265 -5.84 22.37 8.66
CA THR A 265 -5.84 23.02 9.98
C THR A 265 -4.96 22.26 10.98
N LEU A 266 -5.06 20.93 10.99
CA LEU A 266 -4.26 20.07 11.86
C LEU A 266 -2.74 20.25 11.60
N LEU A 267 -2.34 20.21 10.32
CA LEU A 267 -0.95 20.39 9.91
C LEU A 267 -0.42 21.81 10.20
N GLU A 268 -1.25 22.85 10.04
CA GLU A 268 -0.88 24.23 10.38
C GLU A 268 -0.63 24.38 11.88
N ASN A 269 -1.48 23.78 12.72
CA ASN A 269 -1.33 23.82 14.18
C ASN A 269 -0.07 23.11 14.67
N TRP A 270 0.29 21.96 14.09
CA TRP A 270 1.51 21.24 14.48
C TRP A 270 2.79 21.93 14.02
N LYS A 271 2.78 22.58 12.86
CA LYS A 271 3.93 23.34 12.35
C LYS A 271 4.24 24.61 13.14
N CYS A 272 3.30 25.09 13.96
CA CYS A 272 3.51 26.24 14.85
C CYS A 272 4.23 25.89 16.17
N SER A 273 4.64 24.63 16.35
CA SER A 273 5.43 24.18 17.51
C SER A 273 6.91 24.10 17.14
N VAL A 274 7.58 25.25 17.04
CA VAL A 274 9.06 25.36 17.00
C VAL A 274 9.51 26.37 18.04
#